data_AF-C5LIB5-F1
#
_entry.id   AF-C5LIB5-F1
#
_cell.length_a   1.000
_cell.length_b   1.000
_cell.length_c   1.000
_cell.angle_alpha   90.00
_cell.angle_beta   90.00
_cell.angle_gamma   90.00
#
_symmetry.space_group_name_H-M   'P 1'
#
loop_
_entity.id
_entity.type
_entity.pdbx_description
1 polymer ?
#
loop_
_entity_poly.entity_id
_entity_poly.type
_entity_poly.pdbx_seq_one_letter_code
_entity_poly.pdbx_strand_id
1 'polypeptide(L)'
;MPQKSLLTDTEKAVVVNRLAEGAKSVEVAKELGRDHRTIKKYLEDPSKVYQRRGGPYEKSVTPREKRKLKREMARTPLATSKELFDAAGVQGAEEHREGLESQPQAFLDEKFSSKTHKEKRVRWAKDNMKTDFSKVLWTDESRATLDGPDGWVRGWIMDRTACPSRSKRQQGGGGVMIWAGIIEGKVVGPVRVQQGVKMNSQE
;
A
#
# COMPACT_ATOMS: atom_id res chain seq x y z
N MET A 1 25.04 15.45 -10.63
CA MET A 1 24.75 16.71 -9.90
C MET A 1 23.39 17.22 -10.35
N PRO A 2 22.46 17.57 -9.45
CA PRO A 2 21.16 18.11 -9.84
C PRO A 2 21.33 19.44 -10.57
N GLN A 3 20.79 19.56 -11.78
CA GLN A 3 20.82 20.80 -12.57
C GLN A 3 20.01 21.89 -11.85
N LYS A 4 20.70 22.82 -11.18
CA LYS A 4 20.08 24.08 -10.74
C LYS A 4 19.67 24.86 -12.00
N SER A 5 18.37 25.07 -12.19
CA SER A 5 17.81 25.49 -13.49
C SER A 5 18.04 26.95 -13.86
N LEU A 6 18.31 27.83 -12.89
CA LEU A 6 18.45 29.27 -13.12
C LEU A 6 19.64 29.86 -12.33
N LEU A 7 20.19 30.96 -12.86
CA LEU A 7 21.18 31.79 -12.16
C LEU A 7 20.46 32.66 -11.14
N THR A 8 20.96 32.70 -9.91
CA THR A 8 20.50 33.65 -8.89
C THR A 8 20.98 35.06 -9.22
N ASP A 9 20.36 36.09 -8.63
CA ASP A 9 20.75 37.47 -8.90
C ASP A 9 22.18 37.79 -8.46
N THR A 10 22.66 37.10 -7.41
CA THR A 10 24.07 37.13 -7.00
C THR A 10 25.00 36.52 -8.04
N GLU A 11 24.63 35.38 -8.64
CA GLU A 11 25.42 34.75 -9.71
C GLU A 11 25.42 35.60 -10.98
N LYS A 12 24.30 36.25 -11.31
CA LYS A 12 24.23 37.21 -12.43
C LYS A 12 25.18 38.39 -12.25
N ALA A 13 25.23 38.97 -11.04
CA ALA A 13 26.14 40.07 -10.73
C ALA A 13 27.62 39.67 -10.89
N VAL A 14 27.99 38.47 -10.43
CA VAL A 14 29.35 37.92 -10.60
C VAL A 14 29.67 37.71 -12.08
N VAL A 15 28.74 37.20 -12.88
CA VAL A 15 28.92 37.05 -14.33
C VAL A 15 29.20 38.39 -15.00
N VAL A 16 28.44 39.45 -14.68
CA VAL A 16 28.62 40.78 -15.27
C VAL A 16 29.98 41.37 -14.88
N ASN A 17 30.35 41.31 -13.60
CA ASN A 17 31.62 41.87 -13.12
C ASN A 17 32.84 41.16 -13.73
N ARG A 18 32.84 39.83 -13.76
CA ARG A 18 33.95 39.03 -14.32
C ARG A 18 34.11 39.22 -15.83
N LEU A 19 33.01 39.38 -16.56
CA LEU A 19 33.07 39.68 -17.99
C LEU A 19 33.57 41.10 -18.25
N ALA A 20 33.23 42.06 -17.39
CA ALA A 20 33.77 43.41 -17.47
C ALA A 20 35.30 43.46 -17.20
N GLU A 21 35.80 42.55 -16.37
CA GLU A 21 37.25 42.31 -16.16
C GLU A 21 37.93 41.61 -17.36
N GLY A 22 37.18 41.22 -18.39
CA GLY A 22 37.70 40.57 -19.60
C GLY A 22 37.83 39.04 -19.50
N ALA A 23 37.29 38.41 -18.44
CA ALA A 23 37.31 36.96 -18.30
C ALA A 23 36.45 36.28 -19.37
N LYS A 24 36.79 35.03 -19.74
CA LYS A 24 35.97 34.26 -20.70
C LYS A 24 34.78 33.64 -20.00
N SER A 25 33.64 33.56 -20.69
CA SER A 25 32.40 32.95 -20.16
C SER A 25 32.57 31.49 -19.66
N VAL A 26 33.53 30.75 -20.22
CA VAL A 26 33.88 29.39 -19.80
C VAL A 26 34.62 29.37 -18.46
N GLU A 27 35.44 30.38 -18.18
CA GLU A 27 36.17 30.52 -16.91
C GLU A 27 35.19 30.88 -15.78
N VAL A 28 34.29 31.84 -16.06
CA VAL A 28 33.20 32.22 -15.17
C VAL A 28 32.27 31.02 -14.87
N ALA A 29 32.02 30.17 -15.86
CA ALA A 29 31.23 28.94 -15.67
C ALA A 29 31.87 27.97 -14.69
N LYS A 30 33.19 27.77 -14.81
CA LYS A 30 33.97 26.90 -13.91
C LYS A 30 34.01 27.46 -12.50
N GLU A 31 34.20 28.76 -12.35
CA GLU A 31 34.21 29.46 -11.06
C GLU A 31 32.87 29.33 -10.33
N LEU A 32 31.75 29.49 -11.06
CA LEU A 32 30.40 29.38 -10.49
C LEU A 32 29.90 27.94 -10.38
N GLY A 33 30.65 26.94 -10.88
CA GLY A 33 30.21 25.55 -10.94
C GLY A 33 28.93 25.36 -11.78
N ARG A 34 28.73 26.19 -12.81
CA ARG A 34 27.55 26.18 -13.69
C ARG A 34 27.89 25.69 -15.08
N ASP A 35 26.87 25.20 -15.79
CA ASP A 35 27.01 24.85 -17.20
C ASP A 35 27.24 26.13 -18.03
N HIS A 36 28.25 26.10 -18.91
CA HIS A 36 28.63 27.26 -19.72
C HIS A 36 27.48 27.75 -20.64
N ARG A 37 26.55 26.87 -21.05
CA ARG A 37 25.38 27.23 -21.86
C ARG A 37 24.39 28.06 -21.05
N THR A 38 24.35 27.91 -19.72
CA THR A 38 23.50 28.72 -18.84
C THR A 38 23.96 30.17 -18.82
N ILE A 39 25.28 30.41 -18.74
CA ILE A 39 25.85 31.76 -18.84
C ILE A 39 25.64 32.34 -20.23
N LYS A 40 25.87 31.54 -21.29
CA LYS A 40 25.64 31.99 -22.67
C LYS A 40 24.19 32.42 -22.90
N LYS A 41 23.21 31.62 -22.43
CA LYS A 41 21.78 31.94 -22.52
C LYS A 41 21.41 33.22 -21.76
N TYR A 42 22.05 33.47 -20.61
CA TYR A 42 21.87 34.72 -19.87
C TYR A 42 22.44 35.92 -20.61
N LEU A 43 23.58 35.79 -21.29
CA LEU A 43 24.16 36.86 -22.10
C LEU A 43 23.36 37.15 -23.36
N GLU A 44 22.75 36.13 -23.96
CA GLU A 44 21.86 36.29 -25.12
C GLU A 44 20.58 37.07 -24.79
N ASP A 45 20.01 36.87 -23.60
CA ASP A 45 18.85 37.61 -23.12
C ASP A 45 18.82 37.73 -21.59
N PRO A 46 19.43 38.79 -21.01
CA PRO A 46 19.51 38.99 -19.57
C PRO A 46 18.14 39.23 -18.91
N SER A 47 17.16 39.66 -19.70
CA SER A 47 15.81 40.02 -19.23
C SER A 47 14.86 38.81 -19.19
N LYS A 48 15.27 37.68 -19.78
CA LYS A 48 14.42 36.50 -19.95
C LYS A 48 14.11 35.81 -18.64
N VAL A 49 12.85 35.88 -18.23
CA VAL A 49 12.32 35.09 -17.13
C VAL A 49 11.93 33.71 -17.65
N TYR A 50 12.69 32.68 -17.27
CA TYR A 50 12.36 31.30 -17.58
C TYR A 50 11.31 30.78 -16.60
N GLN A 51 10.06 30.69 -17.06
CA GLN A 51 9.00 29.98 -16.36
C GLN A 51 9.16 28.46 -16.57
N ARG A 52 8.87 27.65 -15.56
CA ARG A 52 8.74 26.19 -15.76
C ARG A 52 7.59 25.96 -16.74
N ARG A 53 7.86 25.26 -17.84
CA ARG A 53 6.81 24.77 -18.74
C ARG A 53 6.08 23.64 -18.02
N GLY A 54 4.92 23.96 -17.48
CA GLY A 54 4.03 23.04 -16.78
C GLY A 54 2.79 23.82 -16.40
N GLY A 55 1.87 23.97 -17.35
CA GLY A 55 0.56 24.54 -17.05
C GLY A 55 -0.20 23.67 -16.04
N PRO A 56 -1.32 24.17 -15.51
CA PRO A 56 -2.20 23.36 -14.67
C PRO A 56 -2.55 22.07 -15.43
N TYR A 57 -2.21 20.92 -14.87
CA TYR A 57 -2.65 19.64 -15.41
C TYR A 57 -4.17 19.57 -15.29
N GLU A 58 -4.87 19.35 -16.40
CA GLU A 58 -6.30 19.06 -16.38
C GLU A 58 -6.49 17.73 -15.66
N LYS A 59 -7.13 17.77 -14.48
CA LYS A 59 -7.46 16.55 -13.74
C LYS A 59 -8.48 15.77 -14.58
N SER A 60 -8.11 14.55 -14.97
CA SER A 60 -8.99 13.59 -15.67
C SER A 60 -10.31 13.30 -14.93
N VAL A 61 -10.37 13.60 -13.62
CA VAL A 61 -11.58 13.44 -12.80
C VAL A 61 -11.92 14.75 -12.10
N THR A 62 -13.10 15.28 -12.43
CA THR A 62 -13.67 16.46 -11.79
C THR A 62 -14.05 16.18 -10.33
N PRO A 63 -14.16 17.20 -9.46
CA PRO A 63 -14.62 17.02 -8.08
C PRO A 63 -16.00 16.36 -7.96
N ARG A 64 -16.87 16.56 -8.97
CA ARG A 64 -18.21 15.97 -9.02
C ARG A 64 -18.15 14.47 -9.29
N GLU A 65 -17.30 14.05 -10.22
CA GLU A 65 -17.06 12.63 -10.54
C GLU A 65 -16.41 11.90 -9.38
N LYS A 66 -15.45 12.54 -8.67
CA LYS A 66 -14.90 11.98 -7.42
C LYS A 66 -15.97 11.70 -6.39
N ARG A 67 -16.96 12.59 -6.22
CA ARG A 67 -18.09 12.37 -5.29
C ARG A 67 -18.99 11.21 -5.71
N LYS A 68 -19.23 11.04 -7.01
CA LYS A 68 -19.99 9.89 -7.55
C LYS A 68 -19.25 8.58 -7.30
N LEU A 69 -17.96 8.53 -7.63
CA LEU A 69 -17.11 7.36 -7.39
C LEU A 69 -17.08 6.96 -5.91
N LYS A 70 -16.89 7.94 -5.01
CA LYS A 70 -16.94 7.70 -3.55
C LYS A 70 -18.27 7.10 -3.09
N ARG A 71 -19.39 7.48 -3.71
CA ARG A 71 -20.71 6.93 -3.40
C ARG A 71 -20.86 5.49 -3.89
N GLU A 72 -20.43 5.20 -5.12
CA GLU A 72 -20.46 3.83 -5.66
C GLU A 72 -19.50 2.91 -4.91
N MET A 73 -18.34 3.39 -4.49
CA MET A 73 -17.41 2.63 -3.64
C MET A 73 -18.04 2.24 -2.30
N ALA A 74 -18.81 3.15 -1.68
CA ALA A 74 -19.53 2.84 -0.45
C ALA A 74 -20.69 1.87 -0.67
N ARG A 75 -21.34 1.90 -1.84
CA ARG A 75 -22.44 1.00 -2.21
C ARG A 75 -21.96 -0.42 -2.55
N THR A 76 -20.86 -0.52 -3.29
CA THR A 76 -20.29 -1.79 -3.77
C THR A 76 -18.78 -1.83 -3.47
N PRO A 77 -18.40 -2.02 -2.21
CA PRO A 77 -17.00 -2.00 -1.78
C PRO A 77 -16.13 -3.11 -2.39
N LEU A 78 -16.74 -4.18 -2.94
CA LEU A 78 -16.02 -5.29 -3.58
C LEU A 78 -15.96 -5.19 -5.11
N ALA A 79 -16.50 -4.13 -5.70
CA ALA A 79 -16.49 -3.92 -7.15
C ALA A 79 -15.09 -3.54 -7.64
N THR A 80 -14.78 -3.93 -8.87
CA THR A 80 -13.55 -3.54 -9.55
C THR A 80 -13.57 -2.05 -9.90
N SER A 81 -12.40 -1.45 -10.16
CA SER A 81 -12.36 -0.05 -10.62
C SER A 81 -13.22 0.14 -11.85
N LYS A 82 -13.15 -0.75 -12.84
CA LYS A 82 -13.94 -0.62 -14.07
C LYS A 82 -15.44 -0.57 -13.78
N GLU A 83 -15.95 -1.51 -12.99
CA GLU A 83 -17.36 -1.55 -12.58
C GLU A 83 -17.80 -0.28 -11.86
N LEU A 84 -16.92 0.31 -11.03
CA LEU A 84 -17.22 1.56 -10.33
C LEU A 84 -17.25 2.77 -11.27
N PHE A 85 -16.33 2.85 -12.24
CA PHE A 85 -16.28 3.95 -13.20
C PHE A 85 -17.45 3.88 -14.18
N ASP A 86 -17.81 2.68 -14.63
CA ASP A 86 -19.02 2.41 -15.43
C ASP A 86 -20.28 2.81 -14.66
N ALA A 87 -20.41 2.36 -13.40
CA ALA A 87 -21.56 2.70 -12.55
C ALA A 87 -21.66 4.21 -12.22
N ALA A 88 -20.52 4.89 -12.09
CA ALA A 88 -20.47 6.33 -11.84
C ALA A 88 -20.65 7.16 -13.12
N GLY A 89 -20.59 6.53 -14.31
CA GLY A 89 -20.64 7.18 -15.62
C GLY A 89 -19.44 8.10 -15.87
N VAL A 90 -18.24 7.69 -15.43
CA VAL A 90 -17.00 8.46 -15.56
C VAL A 90 -16.14 7.82 -16.65
N GLN A 91 -16.02 8.46 -17.81
CA GLN A 91 -15.23 7.97 -18.95
C GLN A 91 -13.81 8.57 -18.93
N GLY A 92 -12.81 7.80 -19.37
CA GLY A 92 -11.44 8.30 -19.61
C GLY A 92 -10.54 8.43 -18.37
N ALA A 93 -10.97 7.94 -17.21
CA ALA A 93 -10.20 8.01 -15.97
C ALA A 93 -9.84 6.63 -15.37
N GLU A 94 -10.07 5.56 -16.14
CA GLU A 94 -9.72 4.18 -15.76
C GLU A 94 -8.22 4.00 -15.46
N GLU A 95 -7.36 4.81 -16.08
CA GLU A 95 -5.90 4.76 -15.94
C GLU A 95 -5.35 5.54 -14.73
N HIS A 96 -6.14 6.47 -14.16
CA HIS A 96 -5.68 7.35 -13.07
C HIS A 96 -6.17 6.88 -11.70
N ARG A 97 -5.67 5.71 -11.27
CA ARG A 97 -5.86 5.17 -9.90
C ARG A 97 -5.36 6.10 -8.80
N GLU A 98 -4.35 6.93 -9.09
CA GLU A 98 -3.67 7.78 -8.11
C GLU A 98 -4.57 8.89 -7.52
N GLY A 99 -5.68 9.23 -8.18
CA GLY A 99 -6.57 10.32 -7.77
C GLY A 99 -7.59 9.94 -6.69
N LEU A 100 -7.71 8.65 -6.36
CA LEU A 100 -8.57 8.12 -5.30
C LEU A 100 -7.69 7.70 -4.12
N GLU A 101 -7.63 8.57 -3.12
CA GLU A 101 -6.99 8.31 -1.82
C GLU A 101 -7.78 7.25 -1.02
N SER A 102 -7.82 6.03 -1.51
CA SER A 102 -8.25 4.88 -0.71
C SER A 102 -7.12 3.89 -0.77
N GLN A 103 -6.36 3.79 0.32
CA GLN A 103 -5.34 2.76 0.43
C GLN A 103 -6.03 1.40 0.36
N PRO A 104 -5.63 0.51 -0.55
CA PRO A 104 -6.08 -0.88 -0.51
C PRO A 104 -5.52 -1.49 0.76
N GLN A 105 -6.33 -1.53 1.80
CA GLN A 105 -5.95 -2.10 3.08
C GLN A 105 -6.33 -3.57 3.02
N ALA A 106 -5.31 -4.43 3.06
CA ALA A 106 -5.53 -5.87 3.19
C ALA A 106 -6.02 -6.13 4.61
N PHE A 107 -7.25 -6.59 4.74
CA PHE A 107 -7.81 -6.96 6.04
C PHE A 107 -7.73 -8.46 6.23
N LEU A 108 -7.31 -8.85 7.43
CA LEU A 108 -7.56 -10.17 7.97
C LEU A 108 -9.00 -10.19 8.50
N ASP A 109 -9.78 -11.19 8.10
CA ASP A 109 -11.15 -11.41 8.60
C ASP A 109 -11.18 -11.33 10.13
N GLU A 110 -11.96 -10.38 10.68
CA GLU A 110 -12.25 -10.36 12.10
C GLU A 110 -13.17 -11.56 12.40
N LYS A 111 -12.61 -12.62 13.00
CA LYS A 111 -13.39 -13.80 13.38
C LYS A 111 -14.53 -13.38 14.32
N PHE A 112 -15.77 -13.58 13.87
CA PHE A 112 -16.96 -13.36 14.68
C PHE A 112 -16.89 -14.15 15.99
N SER A 113 -16.78 -13.44 17.12
CA SER A 113 -16.82 -14.01 18.47
C SER A 113 -18.08 -13.55 19.17
N SER A 114 -18.91 -14.49 19.63
CA SER A 114 -20.08 -14.19 20.47
C SER A 114 -19.65 -13.48 21.77
N LYS A 115 -20.58 -12.75 22.40
CA LYS A 115 -20.32 -12.09 23.71
C LYS A 115 -19.84 -13.09 24.76
N THR A 116 -20.47 -14.26 24.81
CA THR A 116 -20.08 -15.36 25.70
C THR A 116 -18.66 -15.87 25.44
N HIS A 117 -18.25 -16.00 24.17
CA HIS A 117 -16.87 -16.39 23.84
C HIS A 117 -15.86 -15.32 24.29
N LYS A 118 -16.20 -14.04 24.16
CA LYS A 118 -15.35 -12.93 24.64
C LYS A 118 -15.16 -13.01 26.16
N GLU A 119 -16.24 -13.21 26.91
CA GLU A 119 -16.19 -13.33 28.38
C GLU A 119 -15.38 -14.56 28.83
N LYS A 120 -15.57 -15.72 28.21
CA LYS A 120 -14.78 -16.93 28.49
C LYS A 120 -13.29 -16.72 28.22
N ARG A 121 -12.94 -16.07 27.11
CA ARG A 121 -11.54 -15.74 26.76
C ARG A 121 -10.91 -14.79 27.80
N VAL A 122 -11.64 -13.76 28.22
CA VAL A 122 -11.16 -12.83 29.25
C VAL A 122 -10.97 -13.54 30.59
N ARG A 123 -11.90 -14.41 30.99
CA ARG A 123 -11.76 -15.21 32.21
C ARG A 123 -10.53 -16.12 32.14
N TRP A 124 -10.40 -16.91 31.09
CA TRP A 124 -9.24 -17.79 30.90
C TRP A 124 -7.92 -17.03 30.95
N ALA A 125 -7.85 -15.86 30.31
CA ALA A 125 -6.66 -15.01 30.34
C ALA A 125 -6.34 -14.55 31.77
N LYS A 126 -7.36 -14.10 32.53
CA LYS A 126 -7.17 -13.69 33.94
C LYS A 126 -6.66 -14.83 34.80
N ASP A 127 -7.23 -16.02 34.65
CA ASP A 127 -6.90 -17.20 35.45
C ASP A 127 -5.47 -17.70 35.16
N ASN A 128 -4.97 -17.48 33.93
CA ASN A 128 -3.67 -17.98 33.49
C ASN A 128 -2.57 -16.89 33.37
N MET A 129 -2.80 -15.67 33.88
CA MET A 129 -1.79 -14.59 33.80
C MET A 129 -0.46 -14.92 34.49
N LYS A 130 -0.47 -15.80 35.49
CA LYS A 130 0.72 -16.20 36.26
C LYS A 130 1.21 -17.60 35.89
N THR A 131 0.60 -18.25 34.90
CA THR A 131 0.95 -19.61 34.49
C THR A 131 2.28 -19.61 33.76
N ASP A 132 3.16 -20.54 34.13
CA ASP A 132 4.38 -20.81 33.38
C ASP A 132 4.07 -21.68 32.16
N PHE A 133 3.97 -21.05 31.00
CA PHE A 133 3.64 -21.72 29.74
C PHE A 133 4.82 -22.46 29.10
N SER A 134 6.04 -22.37 29.66
CA SER A 134 7.18 -23.14 29.13
C SER A 134 6.92 -24.64 29.19
N LYS A 135 6.25 -25.11 30.25
CA LYS A 135 5.95 -26.52 30.50
C LYS A 135 4.68 -27.02 29.82
N VAL A 136 3.99 -26.14 29.08
CA VAL A 136 2.72 -26.46 28.43
C VAL A 136 3.00 -26.93 27.01
N LEU A 137 2.58 -28.16 26.71
CA LEU A 137 2.53 -28.67 25.33
C LEU A 137 1.29 -28.12 24.64
N TRP A 138 1.51 -27.21 23.69
CA TRP A 138 0.46 -26.71 22.81
C TRP A 138 0.30 -27.65 21.64
N THR A 139 -0.92 -28.07 21.30
CA THR A 139 -1.17 -28.95 20.16
C THR A 139 -2.28 -28.37 19.29
N ASP A 140 -2.16 -28.51 17.98
CA ASP A 140 -3.23 -28.13 17.06
C ASP A 140 -3.22 -29.00 15.80
N GLU A 141 -4.36 -28.99 15.10
CA GLU A 141 -4.53 -29.60 13.79
C GLU A 141 -4.58 -28.50 12.73
N SER A 142 -3.76 -28.62 11.70
CA SER A 142 -3.78 -27.69 10.57
C SER A 142 -3.96 -28.44 9.26
N ARG A 143 -4.76 -27.87 8.35
CA ARG A 143 -4.95 -28.42 7.00
C ARG A 143 -4.26 -27.53 5.98
N ALA A 144 -3.20 -28.04 5.38
CA ALA A 144 -2.56 -27.41 4.22
C ALA A 144 -3.39 -27.75 2.97
N THR A 145 -4.06 -26.75 2.39
CA THR A 145 -4.84 -26.89 1.16
C THR A 145 -3.97 -26.67 -0.08
N LEU A 146 -4.28 -27.36 -1.18
CA LEU A 146 -3.55 -27.20 -2.45
C LEU A 146 -4.04 -25.99 -3.28
N ASP A 147 -5.21 -25.45 -2.96
CA ASP A 147 -5.90 -24.43 -3.77
C ASP A 147 -5.48 -22.97 -3.48
N GLY A 148 -4.39 -22.75 -2.74
CA GLY A 148 -3.83 -21.40 -2.51
C GLY A 148 -4.58 -20.53 -1.50
N PRO A 149 -4.08 -19.31 -1.21
CA PRO A 149 -4.43 -18.55 -0.02
C PRO A 149 -5.88 -18.06 0.03
N ASP A 150 -6.44 -18.23 1.24
CA ASP A 150 -7.84 -18.07 1.62
C ASP A 150 -8.06 -16.65 2.20
N GLY A 151 -8.88 -15.82 1.55
CA GLY A 151 -9.41 -14.59 2.16
C GLY A 151 -8.66 -13.28 1.90
N TRP A 152 -7.69 -13.20 0.99
CA TRP A 152 -7.15 -11.90 0.57
C TRP A 152 -8.19 -11.18 -0.29
N VAL A 153 -8.98 -10.31 0.33
CA VAL A 153 -9.96 -9.47 -0.35
C VAL A 153 -9.37 -8.07 -0.49
N ARG A 154 -9.26 -7.60 -1.73
CA ARG A 154 -9.04 -6.19 -2.03
C ARG A 154 -10.41 -5.55 -2.26
N GLY A 155 -10.72 -4.54 -1.47
CA GLY A 155 -11.96 -3.79 -1.58
C GLY A 155 -11.74 -2.31 -1.31
N TRP A 156 -12.70 -1.50 -1.74
CA TRP A 156 -12.78 -0.08 -1.48
C TRP A 156 -13.49 0.13 -0.15
N ILE A 157 -12.80 0.64 0.86
CA ILE A 157 -13.42 1.03 2.13
C ILE A 157 -13.36 2.54 2.26
N MET A 158 -14.54 3.12 2.43
CA MET A 158 -14.68 4.52 2.82
C MET A 158 -14.73 4.57 4.35
N ASP A 159 -14.04 5.56 4.93
CA ASP A 159 -13.83 5.77 6.36
C ASP A 159 -14.84 5.06 7.29
N ARG A 160 -14.34 4.10 8.07
CA ARG A 160 -15.02 3.42 9.20
C ARG A 160 -16.17 2.47 8.84
N THR A 161 -16.33 2.09 7.57
CA THR A 161 -17.31 1.05 7.22
C THR A 161 -16.72 -0.34 7.46
N ALA A 162 -17.49 -1.25 8.07
CA ALA A 162 -17.05 -2.63 8.29
C ALA A 162 -16.81 -3.33 6.95
N CYS A 163 -15.74 -4.12 6.87
CA CYS A 163 -15.40 -4.85 5.65
C CYS A 163 -16.49 -5.89 5.33
N PRO A 164 -16.99 -5.96 4.09
CA PRO A 164 -17.88 -7.05 3.69
C PRO A 164 -17.10 -8.36 3.69
N SER A 165 -17.53 -9.31 4.50
CA SER A 165 -17.00 -10.68 4.46
C SER A 165 -17.46 -11.37 3.19
N ARG A 166 -16.55 -12.08 2.50
CA ARG A 166 -16.95 -13.02 1.45
C ARG A 166 -17.26 -14.38 2.09
N SER A 167 -18.32 -15.00 1.60
CA SER A 167 -18.61 -16.41 1.89
C SER A 167 -17.40 -17.26 1.54
N LYS A 168 -16.94 -18.07 2.51
CA LYS A 168 -15.92 -19.09 2.27
C LYS A 168 -16.46 -20.08 1.23
N ARG A 169 -15.65 -20.42 0.23
CA ARG A 169 -16.03 -21.47 -0.71
C ARG A 169 -16.22 -22.78 0.04
N GLN A 170 -17.19 -23.58 -0.41
CA GLN A 170 -17.27 -24.98 -0.01
C GLN A 170 -16.17 -25.79 -0.70
N GLN A 171 -15.70 -26.78 0.06
CA GLN A 171 -14.48 -27.58 -0.07
C GLN A 171 -14.40 -28.36 -1.40
N GLY A 172 -13.22 -28.42 -2.03
CA GLY A 172 -12.98 -29.21 -3.24
C GLY A 172 -11.51 -29.56 -3.53
N GLY A 173 -10.56 -28.68 -3.23
CA GLY A 173 -9.14 -28.82 -3.57
C GLY A 173 -8.27 -29.86 -2.87
N GLY A 174 -8.87 -30.78 -2.10
CA GLY A 174 -8.09 -31.69 -1.26
C GLY A 174 -7.24 -30.95 -0.21
N GLY A 175 -6.15 -31.56 0.23
CA GLY A 175 -5.23 -31.00 1.22
C GLY A 175 -4.72 -32.05 2.21
N VAL A 176 -3.62 -31.73 2.88
CA VAL A 176 -2.99 -32.60 3.89
C VAL A 176 -3.33 -32.06 5.27
N MET A 177 -3.83 -32.94 6.15
CA MET A 177 -4.04 -32.62 7.56
C MET A 177 -2.79 -33.01 8.35
N ILE A 178 -2.34 -32.10 9.20
CA ILE A 178 -1.10 -32.19 9.97
C ILE A 178 -1.44 -31.96 11.43
N TRP A 179 -0.98 -32.85 12.29
CA TRP A 179 -0.96 -32.64 13.74
C TRP A 179 0.44 -32.26 14.17
N ALA A 180 0.57 -31.25 15.03
CA ALA A 180 1.84 -30.88 15.63
C ALA A 180 1.64 -30.31 17.03
N GLY A 181 2.64 -30.55 17.88
CA GLY A 181 2.78 -29.95 19.19
C GLY A 181 3.95 -28.95 19.24
N ILE A 182 3.90 -27.99 20.16
CA ILE A 182 4.98 -27.05 20.46
C ILE A 182 5.13 -26.94 21.98
N ILE A 183 6.36 -27.10 22.48
CA ILE A 183 6.72 -26.91 23.89
C ILE A 183 8.10 -26.26 23.98
N GLU A 184 8.27 -25.23 24.82
CA GLU A 184 9.55 -24.48 24.95
C GLU A 184 10.17 -24.02 23.61
N GLY A 185 9.34 -23.73 22.60
CA GLY A 185 9.81 -23.35 21.26
C GLY A 185 10.35 -24.53 20.41
N LYS A 186 10.27 -25.76 20.91
CA LYS A 186 10.56 -26.99 20.16
C LYS A 186 9.26 -27.55 19.59
N VAL A 187 9.32 -28.02 18.35
CA VAL A 187 8.21 -28.69 17.68
C VAL A 187 8.24 -30.19 18.02
N VAL A 188 7.10 -30.73 18.43
CA VAL A 188 6.85 -32.16 18.65
C VAL A 188 5.95 -32.64 17.51
N GLY A 189 6.48 -33.44 16.59
CA GLY A 189 5.88 -33.70 15.28
C GLY A 189 6.71 -33.06 14.15
N PRO A 190 6.15 -32.81 12.94
CA PRO A 190 4.74 -32.95 12.51
C PRO A 190 4.37 -34.38 12.11
N VAL A 191 3.14 -34.79 12.42
CA VAL A 191 2.59 -36.07 12.00
C VAL A 191 1.51 -35.83 10.94
N ARG A 192 1.64 -36.49 9.79
CA ARG A 192 0.59 -36.52 8.78
C ARG A 192 -0.58 -37.36 9.30
N VAL A 193 -1.75 -36.75 9.41
CA VAL A 193 -2.99 -37.48 9.75
C VAL A 193 -3.41 -38.30 8.53
N GLN A 194 -3.77 -39.57 8.76
CA GLN A 194 -4.22 -40.45 7.68
C GLN A 194 -5.49 -39.91 7.03
N GLN A 195 -5.58 -40.06 5.70
CA GLN A 195 -6.69 -39.52 4.92
C GLN A 195 -7.98 -40.28 5.25
N GLY A 196 -9.04 -39.55 5.61
CA GLY A 196 -10.35 -40.14 5.91
C GLY A 196 -10.58 -40.51 7.38
N VAL A 197 -9.59 -40.32 8.27
CA VAL A 197 -9.77 -40.50 9.71
C VAL A 197 -10.57 -39.34 10.29
N LYS A 198 -11.72 -39.64 10.89
CA LYS A 198 -12.37 -38.74 11.84
C LYS A 198 -11.70 -38.99 13.20
N MET A 199 -11.04 -37.98 13.77
CA MET A 199 -10.51 -38.07 15.12
C MET A 199 -11.70 -38.18 16.09
N ASN A 200 -12.01 -39.42 16.46
CA ASN A 200 -12.96 -39.74 17.49
C ASN A 200 -12.18 -40.01 18.79
N SER A 201 -12.79 -39.81 19.94
CA SER A 201 -12.12 -39.92 21.25
C SER A 201 -11.74 -41.35 21.66
N GLN A 202 -11.66 -42.31 20.72
CA GLN A 202 -11.49 -43.74 20.97
C GLN A 202 -10.20 -44.34 20.37
N GLU A 203 -9.33 -43.53 19.77
CA GLU A 203 -8.01 -43.95 19.32
C GLU A 203 -6.89 -43.23 20.08
#